data_AF-U9UUB9-F1
#
_entry.id   AF-U9UUB9-F1
#
_cell.length_a   1.000
_cell.length_b   1.000
_cell.length_c   1.000
_cell.angle_alpha   90.00
_cell.angle_beta   90.00
_cell.angle_gamma   90.00
#
_symmetry.space_group_name_H-M   'P 1'
#
loop_
_entity.id
_entity.type
_entity.pdbx_description
1 polymer ?
#
loop_
_entity_poly.entity_id
_entity_poly.type
_entity_poly.pdbx_seq_one_letter_code
_entity_poly.pdbx_strand_id
1 'polypeptide(L)' 'FPKLSQIARKYLGIPATSVSSERLFSHASNLITVKRTRLDTNLVGQMLFLKRNIRSMEVFAKEWDGETWEI' A
#
# COMPACT_ATOMS: atom_id res chain seq x y z
N PHE A 1 13.24 -26.40 4.27
CA PHE A 1 14.28 -25.41 4.66
C PHE A 1 13.66 -24.13 5.23
N PRO A 2 13.22 -24.11 6.50
CA PRO A 2 12.51 -22.95 7.08
C PRO A 2 13.37 -21.68 7.22
N LYS A 3 14.68 -21.80 7.49
CA LYS A 3 15.61 -20.64 7.57
C LYS A 3 15.93 -20.05 6.19
N LEU A 4 16.20 -20.91 5.21
CA LEU A 4 16.49 -20.48 3.83
C LEU A 4 15.29 -19.76 3.21
N SER A 5 14.07 -20.25 3.45
CA SER A 5 12.87 -19.63 2.88
C SER A 5 12.60 -18.23 3.46
N GLN A 6 12.94 -17.98 4.73
CA GLN A 6 12.85 -16.65 5.34
C GLN A 6 13.83 -15.66 4.69
N ILE A 7 15.09 -16.10 4.49
CA ILE A 7 16.13 -15.30 3.85
C ILE A 7 15.74 -15.00 2.39
N ALA A 8 15.30 -16.01 1.65
CA ALA A 8 14.87 -15.86 0.26
C ALA A 8 13.72 -14.86 0.12
N ARG A 9 12.69 -14.92 0.96
CA ARG A 9 11.59 -13.93 0.94
C ARG A 9 12.08 -12.51 1.21
N LYS A 10 13.00 -12.34 2.17
CA LYS A 10 13.53 -11.02 2.53
C LYS A 10 14.30 -10.38 1.39
N TYR A 11 15.15 -11.14 0.70
CA TYR A 11 16.03 -10.58 -0.34
C TYR A 11 15.41 -10.59 -1.74
N LEU A 12 14.65 -11.61 -2.11
CA LEU A 12 14.03 -11.72 -3.43
C LEU A 12 12.69 -10.97 -3.53
N GLY A 13 12.08 -10.62 -2.40
CA GLY A 13 10.85 -9.82 -2.36
C GLY A 13 11.07 -8.32 -2.60
N ILE A 14 12.32 -7.85 -2.54
CA ILE A 14 12.66 -6.44 -2.76
C ILE A 14 12.64 -6.17 -4.27
N PRO A 15 11.85 -5.20 -4.75
CA PRO A 15 11.88 -4.84 -6.17
C PRO A 15 13.27 -4.33 -6.54
N ALA A 16 13.86 -4.88 -7.60
CA ALA A 16 15.20 -4.50 -8.06
C ALA A 16 15.27 -3.07 -8.63
N THR A 17 14.13 -2.43 -8.87
CA THR A 17 14.05 -1.11 -9.52
C THR A 17 12.97 -0.22 -8.90
N SER A 18 13.14 1.10 -9.05
CA SER A 18 12.18 2.14 -8.65
C SER A 18 10.93 2.22 -9.53
N VAL A 19 10.87 1.45 -10.63
CA VAL A 19 9.82 1.52 -11.65
C VAL A 19 8.42 1.36 -11.07
N SER A 20 8.25 0.53 -10.03
CA SER A 20 6.95 0.37 -9.36
C SER A 20 6.49 1.66 -8.67
N SER A 21 7.43 2.36 -8.04
CA SER A 21 7.21 3.64 -7.36
C SER A 21 6.96 4.75 -8.37
N GLU A 22 7.75 4.83 -9.44
CA GLU A 22 7.56 5.81 -10.52
C GLU A 22 6.19 5.67 -11.19
N ARG A 23 5.76 4.43 -11.46
CA ARG A 23 4.41 4.16 -11.98
C ARG A 23 3.32 4.58 -11.00
N LEU A 24 3.54 4.36 -9.70
CA LEU A 24 2.62 4.80 -8.65
C LEU A 24 2.49 6.32 -8.64
N PHE A 25 3.60 7.06 -8.67
CA PHE A 25 3.60 8.53 -8.69
C PHE A 25 3.06 9.11 -10.00
N SER A 26 3.34 8.49 -11.13
CA SER A 26 2.76 8.87 -12.42
C SER A 26 1.23 8.73 -12.40
N HIS A 27 0.71 7.66 -11.81
CA HIS A 27 -0.72 7.46 -11.64
C HIS A 27 -1.32 8.36 -10.53
N ALA A 28 -0.54 8.69 -9.50
CA ALA A 28 -0.93 9.63 -8.45
C ALA A 28 -1.05 11.06 -8.99
N SER A 29 -0.24 11.45 -9.99
CA SER A 29 -0.36 12.73 -10.68
C SER A 29 -1.76 12.93 -11.26
N ASN A 30 -2.41 11.86 -11.75
CA ASN A 30 -3.81 11.92 -12.21
C ASN A 30 -4.80 12.09 -11.03
N LEU A 31 -4.49 11.59 -9.85
CA LEU A 31 -5.31 11.82 -8.64
C LEU A 31 -5.18 13.26 -8.14
N ILE A 32 -3.99 13.84 -8.26
CA ILE A 32 -3.63 15.23 -7.93
C ILE A 32 -3.75 16.10 -9.21
N THR A 33 -4.82 15.92 -9.98
CA THR A 33 -5.06 16.73 -11.18
C THR A 33 -5.24 18.20 -10.77
N VAL A 34 -4.87 19.14 -11.67
CA VAL A 34 -4.97 20.62 -11.50
C VAL A 34 -6.34 21.11 -10.95
N LYS A 35 -7.43 20.35 -11.15
CA LYS A 35 -8.77 20.64 -10.61
C LYS A 35 -8.94 20.39 -9.09
N ARG A 36 -8.00 19.68 -8.44
CA ARG A 36 -7.98 19.38 -6.99
C ARG A 36 -6.67 19.84 -6.33
N THR A 37 -6.18 21.02 -6.70
CA THR A 37 -4.94 21.64 -6.19
C THR A 37 -5.00 22.07 -4.72
N ARG A 38 -6.16 22.00 -4.05
CA ARG A 38 -6.34 22.38 -2.63
C ARG A 38 -6.40 21.19 -1.66
N LEU A 39 -5.92 20.02 -2.07
CA LEU A 39 -5.84 18.86 -1.18
C LEU A 39 -4.58 18.93 -0.31
N ASP A 40 -4.75 18.65 0.98
CA ASP A 40 -3.62 18.53 1.89
C ASP A 40 -2.68 17.39 1.47
N THR A 41 -1.37 17.62 1.58
CA THR A 41 -0.34 16.66 1.12
C THR A 41 -0.41 15.35 1.91
N ASN A 42 -0.76 15.40 3.20
CA ASN A 42 -0.92 14.18 4.01
C ASN A 42 -2.16 13.40 3.58
N LEU A 43 -3.27 14.09 3.29
CA LEU A 43 -4.48 13.45 2.79
C LEU A 43 -4.23 12.74 1.45
N VAL A 44 -3.46 13.36 0.55
CA VAL A 44 -3.04 12.74 -0.72
C VAL A 44 -2.21 11.49 -0.48
N GLY A 45 -1.25 11.54 0.46
CA GLY A 45 -0.44 10.39 0.86
C GLY A 45 -1.29 9.22 1.38
N GLN A 46 -2.27 9.52 2.24
CA GLN A 46 -3.22 8.53 2.76
C GLN A 46 -4.09 7.92 1.65
N MET A 47 -4.63 8.75 0.75
CA MET A 47 -5.40 8.24 -0.39
C MET A 47 -4.55 7.35 -1.32
N LEU A 48 -3.29 7.72 -1.55
CA LEU A 48 -2.38 6.93 -2.37
C LEU A 48 -2.05 5.58 -1.71
N PHE A 49 -1.82 5.59 -0.40
CA PHE A 49 -1.62 4.38 0.40
C PHE A 49 -2.84 3.45 0.33
N LEU A 50 -4.03 3.97 0.59
CA LEU A 50 -5.27 3.19 0.54
C LEU A 50 -5.49 2.62 -0.87
N LYS A 51 -5.37 3.45 -1.91
CA LYS A 51 -5.57 3.01 -3.31
C LYS A 51 -4.60 1.90 -3.72
N ARG A 52 -3.36 1.92 -3.22
CA ARG A 52 -2.36 0.88 -3.52
C ARG A 52 -2.63 -0.41 -2.75
N ASN A 53 -3.08 -0.31 -1.50
CA ASN A 53 -3.14 -1.45 -0.58
C ASN A 53 -4.54 -2.01 -0.37
N ILE A 54 -5.60 -1.41 -0.92
CA ILE A 54 -7.00 -1.79 -0.67
C ILE A 54 -7.27 -3.29 -0.84
N ARG A 55 -6.71 -3.93 -1.87
CA ARG A 55 -6.85 -5.38 -2.10
C ARG A 55 -6.13 -6.24 -1.07
N SER A 56 -4.99 -5.78 -0.58
CA SER A 56 -4.28 -6.47 0.51
C SER A 56 -5.00 -6.24 1.83
N MET A 57 -5.57 -5.05 2.04
CA MET A 57 -6.39 -4.74 3.21
C MET A 57 -7.68 -5.54 3.24
N GLU A 58 -8.35 -5.79 2.10
CA GLU A 58 -9.55 -6.65 2.01
C GLU A 58 -9.29 -8.09 2.52
N VAL A 59 -8.08 -8.60 2.32
CA VAL A 59 -7.67 -9.92 2.83
C VAL A 59 -7.58 -9.92 4.36
N PHE A 60 -7.17 -8.80 4.96
CA PHE A 60 -7.07 -8.63 6.41
C PHE A 60 -8.35 -8.06 7.04
N ALA A 61 -9.24 -7.45 6.26
CA ALA A 61 -10.47 -6.83 6.76
C ALA A 61 -11.40 -7.87 7.40
N LYS A 62 -11.44 -9.09 6.85
CA LYS A 62 -12.17 -10.22 7.46
C LYS A 62 -11.71 -10.57 8.89
N GLU A 63 -10.46 -10.26 9.23
CA GLU A 63 -9.91 -10.43 10.58
C GLU A 63 -10.32 -9.26 11.49
N TRP A 64 -10.46 -8.06 10.94
CA TRP A 64 -10.87 -6.85 11.66
C TRP A 64 -12.38 -6.77 11.92
N ASP A 65 -13.17 -7.51 11.15
CA ASP A 65 -14.61 -7.69 11.38
C ASP A 65 -14.90 -8.64 12.57
N GLY A 66 -13.85 -9.21 13.17
CA GLY A 66 -13.89 -10.00 14.40
C GLY A 66 -14.00 -9.12 15.64
N GLU A 67 -15.24 -8.82 16.02
CA GLU A 67 -15.60 -8.15 17.26
C GLU A 67 -15.23 -9.01 18.49
N THR A 68 -14.02 -8.83 19.05
CA THR A 68 -13.66 -9.32 20.38
C THR A 68 -13.82 -8.21 21.41
N TRP A 69 -15.06 -7.95 21.82
CA TRP A 69 -15.39 -7.18 23.03
C TRP A 69 -15.50 -8.09 24.26
N GLU A 70 -14.50 -8.94 24.52
CA GLU A 70 -14.35 -9.57 25.82
C GLU A 70 -12.99 -9.19 26.42
N ILE A 71 -12.96 -8.02 27.07
CA ILE A 71 -12.35 -7.82 28.39
C ILE A 71 -13.18 -6.76 29.13
#